data_AF-W4RQ06-F1
#
_entry.id   AF-W4RQ06-F1
#
_cell.length_a   1.000
_cell.length_b   1.000
_cell.length_c   1.000
_cell.angle_alpha   90.00
_cell.angle_beta   90.00
_cell.angle_gamma   90.00
#
_symmetry.space_group_name_H-M   'P 1'
#
loop_
_entity.id
_entity.type
_entity.pdbx_description
1 polymer ?
#
loop_
_entity_poly.entity_id
_entity_poly.type
_entity_poly.pdbx_seq_one_letter_code
_entity_poly.pdbx_strand_id
1 'polypeptide(L)' 'MGVMELGVPPKERAKIYRRAIVKETDDFAYVDPVEVRVKFRNYTKAGLLRLPSFNGWCD' A
#
# COMPACT_ATOMS: atom_id res chain seq x y z
N MET A 1 -10.04 7.24 -2.50
CA MET A 1 -8.70 6.75 -2.13
C MET A 1 -8.86 5.36 -1.54
N GLY A 2 -8.06 4.38 -1.95
CA GLY A 2 -8.06 3.05 -1.33
C GLY A 2 -6.94 2.96 -0.30
N VAL A 3 -7.21 2.41 0.88
CA VAL A 3 -6.21 2.24 1.94
C VAL A 3 -6.05 0.75 2.25
N MET A 4 -4.81 0.30 2.42
CA MET A 4 -4.47 -1.05 2.84
C MET A 4 -3.95 -1.01 4.27
N GLU A 5 -4.87 -0.99 5.25
CA GLU A 5 -4.52 -0.99 6.67
C GLU A 5 -4.24 -2.40 7.22
N LEU A 6 -4.89 -3.41 6.62
CA LEU A 6 -4.87 -4.78 7.11
C LEU A 6 -3.74 -5.59 6.46
N GLY A 7 -2.98 -6.30 7.30
CA GLY A 7 -2.10 -7.37 6.84
C GLY A 7 -0.76 -6.94 6.27
N VAL A 8 -0.29 -5.70 6.51
CA VAL A 8 1.11 -5.32 6.25
C VAL A 8 1.94 -5.57 7.52
N PRO A 9 2.82 -6.58 7.57
CA PRO A 9 3.64 -6.83 8.75
C PRO A 9 4.57 -5.64 9.05
N PRO A 10 4.88 -5.32 10.31
CA PRO A 10 5.75 -4.19 10.67
C PRO A 10 7.10 -4.19 9.95
N LYS A 11 7.69 -5.38 9.76
CA LYS A 11 8.94 -5.57 9.02
C LYS A 11 8.85 -5.09 7.57
N GLU A 12 7.73 -5.38 6.91
CA GLU A 12 7.54 -4.99 5.51
C GLU A 12 7.15 -3.51 5.41
N ARG A 13 6.37 -2.98 6.36
CA ARG A 13 6.08 -1.54 6.44
C ARG A 13 7.34 -0.69 6.57
N ALA A 14 8.35 -1.16 7.31
CA ALA A 14 9.62 -0.47 7.44
C ALA A 14 10.35 -0.25 6.10
N LYS A 15 10.10 -1.08 5.08
CA LYS A 15 10.65 -0.87 3.72
C LYS A 15 10.02 0.32 3.00
N ILE A 16 8.75 0.65 3.30
CA ILE A 16 8.11 1.85 2.76
C ILE A 16 8.65 3.08 3.48
N TYR A 17 8.72 3.06 4.81
CA TYR A 17 9.16 4.21 5.62
C TYR A 17 10.62 4.63 5.41
N ARG A 18 11.45 3.77 4.84
CA ARG A 18 12.84 4.08 4.48
C ARG A 18 12.98 4.73 3.10
N ARG A 19 11.90 4.81 2.31
CA ARG A 19 11.97 5.41 0.96
C ARG A 19 12.03 6.93 1.06
N ALA A 20 12.64 7.53 0.04
CA ALA A 20 12.66 8.98 -0.12
C ALA A 20 11.24 9.50 -0.33
N ILE A 21 10.89 10.55 0.39
CA ILE A 21 9.62 11.26 0.25
C ILE A 21 9.74 12.17 -0.97
N VAL A 22 8.84 12.01 -1.93
CA VAL A 22 8.79 12.84 -3.15
C VAL A 22 7.89 14.05 -2.99
N LYS A 23 6.90 13.96 -2.08
CA LYS A 23 5.97 15.03 -1.73
C LYS A 23 5.40 14.77 -0.35
N GLU A 24 5.17 15.82 0.40
CA GLU A 24 4.51 15.75 1.71
C GLU A 24 3.33 16.73 1.76
N THR A 25 2.34 16.37 2.56
CA THR A 25 1.17 17.17 2.94
C THR A 25 0.95 16.94 4.44
N ASP A 26 0.11 17.75 5.08
CA ASP A 26 -0.14 17.66 6.52
C ASP A 26 -0.50 16.24 7.01
N ASP A 27 -1.24 15.47 6.18
CA ASP A 27 -1.73 14.13 6.54
C ASP A 27 -0.96 12.97 5.86
N PHE A 28 -0.18 13.24 4.80
CA PHE A 28 0.39 12.19 3.95
C PHE A 28 1.79 12.49 3.44
N ALA A 29 2.66 11.49 3.51
CA ALA A 29 3.93 11.43 2.78
C ALA A 29 3.79 10.51 1.55
N TYR A 30 4.12 11.05 0.38
CA TYR A 30 4.13 10.34 -0.88
C TYR A 30 5.56 9.87 -1.19
N VAL A 31 5.68 8.64 -1.66
CA VAL A 31 6.94 8.03 -2.10
C VAL A 31 6.81 7.60 -3.57
N ASP A 32 7.91 7.25 -4.21
CA ASP A 32 7.88 6.64 -5.54
C ASP A 32 6.98 5.38 -5.55
N PRO A 33 6.23 5.13 -6.64
CA PRO A 33 5.37 3.98 -6.75
C PRO A 33 6.09 2.66 -6.44
N VAL A 34 5.46 1.82 -5.63
CA VAL A 34 6.01 0.52 -5.25
C VAL A 34 5.05 -0.59 -5.65
N GLU A 35 5.55 -1.51 -6.46
CA GLU A 35 4.79 -2.68 -6.87
C GLU A 35 4.76 -3.75 -5.78
N VAL A 36 3.56 -4.26 -5.50
CA VAL A 36 3.32 -5.30 -4.50
C VAL A 36 2.26 -6.27 -5.00
N ARG A 37 2.39 -7.51 -4.55
CA ARG A 37 1.34 -8.54 -4.67
C ARG A 37 0.38 -8.38 -3.50
N VAL A 38 -0.92 -8.34 -3.80
CA VAL A 38 -1.99 -8.23 -2.79
C VAL A 38 -3.01 -9.33 -2.97
N LYS A 39 -3.59 -9.79 -1.85
CA LYS A 39 -4.83 -10.58 -1.85
C LYS A 39 -5.99 -9.62 -1.61
N PHE A 40 -7.10 -9.82 -2.29
CA PHE A 40 -8.31 -9.01 -2.11
C PHE A 40 -9.54 -9.88 -2.37
N ARG A 41 -10.71 -9.46 -1.87
CA ARG A 41 -11.94 -10.25 -2.03
C ARG A 41 -12.54 -10.11 -3.43
N ASN A 42 -12.82 -8.88 -3.82
CA ASN A 42 -13.44 -8.53 -5.08
C ASN A 42 -13.20 -7.04 -5.38
N TYR A 43 -13.52 -6.63 -6.60
CA TYR A 43 -13.57 -5.21 -6.95
C TYR A 43 -14.83 -4.55 -6.40
N THR A 44 -14.71 -3.29 -5.98
CA THR A 44 -15.86 -2.43 -5.67
C THR A 44 -16.51 -1.94 -6.96
N LYS A 45 -17.72 -1.37 -6.88
CA LYS A 45 -18.38 -0.75 -8.05
C LYS A 45 -17.55 0.37 -8.69
N ALA A 46 -16.65 0.99 -7.92
CA ALA A 46 -15.73 2.03 -8.38
C ALA A 46 -14.40 1.47 -8.93
N GLY A 47 -14.27 0.14 -9.07
CA GLY A 47 -13.05 -0.51 -9.59
C GLY A 47 -11.89 -0.62 -8.58
N LEU A 48 -12.11 -0.33 -7.30
CA LEU A 48 -11.09 -0.45 -6.26
C LEU A 48 -11.05 -1.86 -5.66
N LEU A 49 -9.94 -2.24 -5.04
CA LEU A 49 -9.82 -3.50 -4.33
C LEU A 49 -10.56 -3.46 -2.99
N ARG A 50 -11.43 -4.44 -2.72
CA ARG A 50 -12.12 -4.57 -1.44
C ARG A 50 -11.30 -5.39 -0.45
N LEU A 51 -11.01 -4.78 0.71
CA LEU A 51 -10.22 -5.36 1.80
C LEU A 51 -8.89 -5.96 1.30
N PRO A 52 -8.05 -5.17 0.62
CA PRO A 52 -6.76 -5.65 0.18
C PRO A 52 -5.87 -5.96 1.40
N SER A 53 -5.05 -7.00 1.28
CA SER A 53 -4.01 -7.35 2.23
C SER A 53 -2.71 -7.68 1.52
N PHE A 54 -1.60 -7.33 2.16
CA PHE A 54 -0.28 -7.55 1.58
C PHE A 54 0.05 -9.04 1.49
N ASN A 55 0.49 -9.49 0.32
CA ASN A 55 0.89 -10.86 0.06
C ASN A 55 2.41 -10.98 -0.17
N GLY A 56 3.05 -9.95 -0.73
CA GLY A 56 4.50 -9.93 -0.96
C GLY A 56 4.93 -8.76 -1.85
N TRP A 57 6.23 -8.55 -1.99
CA TRP A 57 6.79 -7.60 -2.98
C TRP A 57 6.75 -8.21 -4.38
N CYS A 58 6.68 -7.39 -5.42
CA CYS A 58 7.08 -7.81 -6.76
C CYS A 58 8.61 -7.73 -6.81
N ASP A 59 9.28 -8.84 -7.13
CA ASP A 59 10.72 -8.89 -7.35
C ASP A 59 11.05 -8.54 -8.81
#